data_AF-A0A9P6SMD6-F1
#
_entry.id   AF-A0A9P6SMD6-F1
#
_cell.length_a   1.000
_cell.length_b   1.000
_cell.length_c   1.000
_cell.angle_alpha   90.00
_cell.angle_beta   90.00
_cell.angle_gamma   90.00
#
_symmetry.space_group_name_H-M   'P 1'
#
loop_
_entity.id
_entity.type
_entity.pdbx_description
1 polymer ?
#
loop_
_entity_poly.entity_id
_entity_poly.type
_entity_poly.pdbx_seq_one_letter_code
_entity_poly.pdbx_strand_id
1 'polypeptide(L)'
;MTKQHSRLGHSPASLFVLSTKSTGVVAAAAVGLAVAARPYGATLSHSGLLLSLGGLQCGWLGANLAISFLEAPVKFLAPTPARRSLIDVGRHVFSALNKVEVTLAAFDILGWYLVTQRGLVAEGEGILNEFLGRGRWFRFIPGLIVYVFQSFTFLPVMRNVGARYIEGQPTVESARTHVVYVALELIKVIALGISTAGIARTLVQKLQ
;
A
#
# COMPACT_ATOMS: atom_id res chain seq x y z
N MET A 1 29.68 -29.00 -1.07
CA MET A 1 29.41 -28.23 0.17
C MET A 1 30.15 -26.91 0.08
N THR A 2 29.44 -25.80 -0.15
CA THR A 2 29.96 -24.43 0.08
C THR A 2 28.76 -23.47 0.14
N LYS A 3 28.01 -23.56 1.25
CA LYS A 3 27.04 -22.52 1.65
C LYS A 3 27.84 -21.36 2.24
N GLN A 4 28.45 -20.53 1.41
CA GLN A 4 29.14 -19.34 1.92
C GLN A 4 29.21 -18.24 0.86
N HIS A 5 28.10 -17.51 0.70
CA HIS A 5 28.17 -16.11 0.30
C HIS A 5 27.33 -15.29 1.30
N SER A 6 28.05 -14.80 2.31
CA SER A 6 27.83 -13.56 3.04
C SER A 6 26.39 -13.24 3.51
N ARG A 7 25.97 -13.88 4.61
CA ARG A 7 25.03 -13.25 5.57
C ARG A 7 25.78 -12.11 6.27
N LEU A 8 26.01 -10.99 5.59
CA LEU A 8 26.58 -9.79 6.22
C LEU A 8 25.59 -9.31 7.28
N GLY A 9 25.89 -9.47 8.57
CA GLY A 9 25.38 -8.66 9.69
C GLY A 9 23.86 -8.40 9.82
N HIS A 10 22.99 -9.10 9.09
CA HIS A 10 21.56 -8.81 9.13
C HIS A 10 20.99 -9.30 10.47
N SER A 11 20.52 -8.35 11.29
CA SER A 11 19.83 -8.66 12.53
C SER A 11 18.61 -9.56 12.26
N PRO A 12 18.18 -10.40 13.23
CA PRO A 12 16.98 -11.21 13.09
C PRO A 12 15.75 -10.40 12.67
N ALA A 13 15.68 -9.13 13.08
CA ALA A 13 14.65 -8.19 12.69
C ALA A 13 14.67 -7.86 11.19
N SER A 14 15.85 -7.65 10.60
CA SER A 14 16.00 -7.41 9.16
C SER A 14 15.53 -8.62 8.34
N LEU A 15 15.88 -9.83 8.76
CA LEU A 15 15.44 -11.07 8.10
C LEU A 15 13.93 -11.30 8.26
N PHE A 16 13.38 -10.97 9.43
CA PHE A 16 11.93 -11.02 9.66
C PHE A 16 11.18 -10.10 8.70
N VAL A 17 11.58 -8.82 8.64
CA VAL A 17 11.02 -7.79 7.75
C VAL A 17 11.17 -8.15 6.27
N LEU A 18 12.03 -9.08 5.88
CA LEU A 18 12.17 -9.49 4.49
C LEU A 18 11.36 -10.75 4.14
N SER A 19 10.93 -11.53 5.14
CA SER A 19 10.21 -12.79 4.95
C SER A 19 8.76 -12.59 4.46
N THR A 20 8.22 -13.54 3.70
CA THR A 20 6.80 -13.56 3.26
C THR A 20 5.84 -13.81 4.43
N LYS A 21 6.25 -14.63 5.40
CA LYS A 21 5.45 -14.93 6.60
C LYS A 21 5.21 -13.68 7.46
N SER A 22 6.16 -12.75 7.46
CA SER A 22 6.01 -11.50 8.21
C SER A 22 4.88 -10.60 7.68
N THR A 23 4.48 -10.68 6.40
CA THR A 23 3.37 -9.87 5.89
C THR A 23 2.07 -10.19 6.61
N GLY A 24 1.78 -11.48 6.85
CA GLY A 24 0.60 -11.89 7.62
C GLY A 24 0.67 -11.48 9.09
N VAL A 25 1.86 -11.57 9.71
CA VAL A 25 2.07 -11.12 11.09
C VAL A 25 1.91 -9.60 11.21
N VAL A 26 2.48 -8.84 10.28
CA VAL A 26 2.34 -7.37 10.22
C VAL A 26 0.88 -6.98 9.99
N ALA A 27 0.16 -7.69 9.12
CA ALA A 27 -1.27 -7.48 8.91
C ALA A 27 -2.06 -7.68 10.20
N ALA A 28 -1.88 -8.82 10.88
CA ALA A 28 -2.57 -9.12 12.14
C ALA A 28 -2.22 -8.11 13.24
N ALA A 29 -0.94 -7.75 13.37
CA ALA A 29 -0.49 -6.75 14.34
C ALA A 29 -1.07 -5.36 14.03
N ALA A 30 -1.07 -4.94 12.77
CA ALA A 30 -1.64 -3.66 12.35
C ALA A 30 -3.14 -3.59 12.61
N VAL A 31 -3.89 -4.67 12.37
CA VAL A 31 -5.31 -4.75 12.73
C VAL A 31 -5.50 -4.68 14.25
N GLY A 32 -4.72 -5.43 15.03
CA GLY A 32 -4.78 -5.37 16.49
C GLY A 32 -4.48 -3.98 17.04
N LEU A 33 -3.45 -3.32 16.51
CA LEU A 33 -3.11 -1.94 16.85
C LEU A 33 -4.20 -0.95 16.44
N ALA A 34 -4.76 -1.08 15.23
CA ALA A 34 -5.87 -0.25 14.78
C ALA A 34 -7.10 -0.40 15.68
N VAL A 35 -7.44 -1.63 16.08
CA VAL A 35 -8.53 -1.88 17.02
C VAL A 35 -8.23 -1.27 18.39
N ALA A 36 -7.01 -1.42 18.91
CA ALA A 36 -6.59 -0.81 20.18
C ALA A 36 -6.55 0.73 20.12
N ALA A 37 -6.30 1.30 18.94
CA ALA A 37 -6.28 2.75 18.71
C ALA A 37 -7.69 3.36 18.57
N ARG A 38 -8.73 2.53 18.36
CA ARG A 38 -10.12 2.96 18.20
C ARG A 38 -10.62 3.96 19.26
N PRO A 39 -10.46 3.76 20.59
CA PRO A 39 -10.93 4.71 21.59
C PRO A 39 -10.27 6.09 21.45
N TYR A 40 -8.96 6.14 21.17
CA TYR A 40 -8.24 7.39 20.96
C TYR A 40 -8.75 8.14 19.73
N GLY A 41 -8.95 7.42 18.61
CA GLY A 41 -9.56 7.99 17.41
C GLY A 41 -10.99 8.50 17.67
N ALA A 42 -11.74 7.81 18.53
CA ALA A 42 -13.08 8.21 18.97
C ALA A 42 -13.10 9.41 19.94
N THR A 43 -11.95 9.85 20.47
CA THR A 43 -11.83 11.09 21.24
C THR A 43 -11.32 12.29 20.43
N LEU A 44 -10.76 12.06 19.24
CA LEU A 44 -10.27 13.14 18.37
C LEU A 44 -11.40 14.08 17.93
N SER A 45 -11.09 15.37 17.81
CA SER A 45 -11.98 16.36 17.19
C SER A 45 -12.30 15.99 15.74
N HIS A 46 -13.40 16.51 15.20
CA HIS A 46 -13.79 16.23 13.81
C HIS A 46 -12.70 16.63 12.81
N SER A 47 -12.16 17.84 12.93
CA SER A 47 -11.07 18.31 12.08
C SER A 47 -9.78 17.52 12.31
N GLY A 48 -9.48 17.15 13.56
CA GLY A 48 -8.31 16.34 13.88
C GLY A 48 -8.35 14.94 13.26
N LEU A 49 -9.52 14.29 13.27
CA LEU A 49 -9.72 12.99 12.63
C LEU A 49 -9.56 13.06 11.11
N LEU A 50 -10.18 14.07 10.47
CA LEU A 50 -10.08 14.28 9.03
C LEU A 50 -8.64 14.63 8.60
N LEU A 51 -7.93 15.49 9.35
CA LEU A 51 -6.53 15.81 9.10
C LEU A 51 -5.63 14.58 9.25
N SER A 52 -5.87 13.75 10.27
CA SER A 52 -5.09 12.51 10.48
C SER A 52 -5.27 11.53 9.32
N LEU A 53 -6.52 11.33 8.89
CA LEU A 53 -6.83 10.46 7.75
C LEU A 53 -6.25 11.00 6.44
N GLY A 54 -6.43 12.30 6.16
CA GLY A 54 -5.89 12.95 4.97
C GLY A 54 -4.35 12.91 4.94
N GLY A 55 -3.69 13.17 6.08
CA GLY A 55 -2.24 13.08 6.20
C GLY A 55 -1.72 11.67 5.96
N LEU A 56 -2.41 10.65 6.49
CA LEU A 56 -2.08 9.25 6.24
C LEU A 56 -2.18 8.92 4.73
N GLN A 57 -3.27 9.33 4.07
CA GLN A 57 -3.47 9.07 2.65
C GLN A 57 -2.46 9.81 1.76
N CYS A 58 -2.12 11.06 2.09
CA CYS A 58 -1.05 11.81 1.42
C CYS A 58 0.30 11.08 1.51
N GLY A 59 0.66 10.61 2.71
CA GLY A 59 1.90 9.84 2.90
C GLY A 59 1.91 8.54 2.10
N TRP A 60 0.77 7.83 2.07
CA TRP A 60 0.65 6.60 1.30
C TRP A 60 0.71 6.81 -0.22
N LEU A 61 0.02 7.85 -0.71
CA LEU A 61 0.07 8.27 -2.11
C LEU A 61 1.51 8.61 -2.51
N GLY A 62 2.20 9.42 -1.70
CA GLY A 62 3.59 9.82 -1.93
C GLY A 62 4.54 8.62 -1.98
N ALA A 63 4.40 7.65 -1.07
CA ALA A 63 5.20 6.44 -1.07
C ALA A 63 5.03 5.62 -2.37
N ASN A 64 3.78 5.48 -2.85
CA ASN A 64 3.50 4.77 -4.10
C ASN A 64 4.07 5.49 -5.32
N LEU A 65 3.88 6.80 -5.42
CA LEU A 65 4.41 7.59 -6.53
C LEU A 65 5.94 7.54 -6.56
N ALA A 66 6.60 7.69 -5.41
CA ALA A 66 8.05 7.68 -5.32
C ALA A 66 8.66 6.31 -5.68
N ILE A 67 8.11 5.21 -5.15
CA ILE A 67 8.71 3.89 -5.32
C ILE A 67 8.21 3.19 -6.59
N SER A 68 6.89 3.10 -6.78
CA SER A 68 6.29 2.30 -7.86
C SER A 68 6.35 3.01 -9.21
N PHE A 69 6.17 4.34 -9.26
CA PHE A 69 6.07 5.09 -10.51
C PHE A 69 7.35 5.82 -10.89
N LEU A 70 8.19 6.20 -9.91
CA LEU A 70 9.44 6.92 -10.18
C LEU A 70 10.66 6.01 -10.06
N GLU A 71 10.94 5.45 -8.88
CA GLU A 71 12.14 4.64 -8.65
C GLU A 71 12.17 3.39 -9.54
N ALA A 72 11.07 2.64 -9.61
CA ALA A 72 11.05 1.38 -10.32
C ALA A 72 11.31 1.51 -11.83
N PRO A 73 10.69 2.45 -12.58
CA PRO A 73 11.05 2.66 -13.99
C PRO A 73 12.47 3.21 -14.16
N VAL A 74 12.86 4.22 -13.37
CA VAL A 74 14.14 4.92 -13.53
C VAL A 74 15.34 3.99 -13.31
N LYS A 75 15.28 3.08 -12.32
CA LYS A 75 16.41 2.18 -12.05
C LYS A 75 16.69 1.18 -13.17
N PHE A 76 15.68 0.82 -13.97
CA PHE A 76 15.87 -0.07 -15.14
C PHE A 76 16.42 0.66 -16.37
N LEU A 77 16.48 1.99 -16.36
CA LEU A 77 17.12 2.80 -17.40
C LEU A 77 18.64 2.96 -17.16
N ALA A 78 19.14 2.56 -15.99
CA ALA A 78 20.57 2.65 -15.68
C ALA A 78 21.39 1.69 -16.58
N PRO A 79 22.46 2.16 -17.25
CA PRO A 79 23.23 1.34 -18.19
C PRO A 79 24.19 0.35 -17.51
N THR A 80 24.61 0.66 -16.28
CA THR A 80 25.66 -0.05 -15.55
C THR A 80 25.20 -1.31 -14.82
N PRO A 81 24.11 -1.30 -14.02
CA PRO A 81 23.74 -2.45 -13.21
C PRO A 81 23.11 -3.56 -14.05
N ALA A 82 23.55 -4.80 -13.82
CA ALA A 82 22.95 -5.96 -14.47
C ALA A 82 21.46 -6.11 -14.08
N ARG A 83 20.61 -6.43 -15.06
CA ARG A 83 19.15 -6.57 -14.87
C ARG A 83 18.78 -7.51 -13.72
N ARG A 84 19.50 -8.61 -13.55
CA ARG A 84 19.30 -9.56 -12.43
C ARG A 84 19.52 -8.91 -11.07
N SER A 85 20.52 -8.04 -10.95
CA SER A 85 20.79 -7.30 -9.71
C SER A 85 19.67 -6.31 -9.41
N LEU A 86 19.12 -5.63 -10.42
CA LEU A 86 18.01 -4.70 -10.24
C LEU A 86 16.72 -5.41 -9.80
N ILE A 87 16.45 -6.60 -10.34
CA ILE A 87 15.31 -7.44 -9.95
C ILE A 87 15.46 -7.93 -8.51
N ASP A 88 16.68 -8.30 -8.10
CA ASP A 88 17.00 -8.67 -6.71
C ASP A 88 16.62 -7.54 -5.73
N VAL A 89 17.20 -6.35 -5.95
CA VAL A 89 16.93 -5.17 -5.14
C VAL A 89 15.44 -4.83 -5.14
N GLY A 90 14.80 -4.86 -6.32
CA GLY A 90 13.36 -4.62 -6.47
C GLY A 90 12.52 -5.52 -5.58
N ARG A 91 12.82 -6.83 -5.50
CA ARG A 91 12.06 -7.77 -4.65
C ARG A 91 12.07 -7.34 -3.17
N HIS A 92 13.20 -6.82 -2.69
CA HIS A 92 13.37 -6.39 -1.31
C HIS A 92 12.65 -5.07 -1.04
N VAL A 93 12.79 -4.09 -1.94
CA VAL A 93 12.11 -2.78 -1.82
C VAL A 93 10.59 -2.96 -1.83
N PHE A 94 10.04 -3.70 -2.79
CA PHE A 94 8.60 -3.97 -2.86
C PHE A 94 8.11 -4.85 -1.68
N SER A 95 8.97 -5.72 -1.12
CA SER A 95 8.66 -6.47 0.11
C SER A 95 8.50 -5.56 1.33
N ALA A 96 9.36 -4.56 1.46
CA ALA A 96 9.30 -3.58 2.54
C ALA A 96 8.10 -2.65 2.34
N LEU A 97 7.93 -2.11 1.13
CA LEU A 97 6.80 -1.24 0.76
C LEU A 97 5.48 -1.92 1.12
N ASN A 98 5.26 -3.16 0.69
CA ASN A 98 4.01 -3.88 1.00
C ASN A 98 3.70 -3.95 2.50
N LYS A 99 4.69 -4.04 3.39
CA LYS A 99 4.43 -4.06 4.85
C LYS A 99 3.96 -2.72 5.35
N VAL A 100 4.58 -1.65 4.84
CA VAL A 100 4.14 -0.28 5.09
C VAL A 100 2.72 -0.11 4.58
N GLU A 101 2.42 -0.55 3.37
CA GLU A 101 1.09 -0.44 2.78
C GLU A 101 0.04 -1.22 3.56
N VAL A 102 0.32 -2.44 4.00
CA VAL A 102 -0.58 -3.23 4.85
C VAL A 102 -0.89 -2.51 6.17
N THR A 103 0.12 -1.85 6.74
CA THR A 103 -0.04 -1.08 7.98
C THR A 103 -0.91 0.15 7.72
N LEU A 104 -0.57 0.94 6.69
CA LEU A 104 -1.34 2.12 6.28
C LEU A 104 -2.79 1.75 5.93
N ALA A 105 -3.00 0.65 5.23
CA ALA A 105 -4.33 0.13 4.89
C ALA A 105 -5.18 -0.18 6.13
N ALA A 106 -4.61 -0.74 7.20
CA ALA A 106 -5.36 -1.01 8.43
C ALA A 106 -5.84 0.28 9.09
N PHE A 107 -4.95 1.27 9.19
CA PHE A 107 -5.28 2.57 9.77
C PHE A 107 -6.22 3.39 8.89
N ASP A 108 -6.11 3.28 7.57
CA ASP A 108 -7.04 3.90 6.62
C ASP A 108 -8.47 3.33 6.78
N ILE A 109 -8.59 2.00 6.87
CA ILE A 109 -9.88 1.33 7.15
C ILE A 109 -10.45 1.78 8.50
N LEU A 110 -9.62 1.87 9.55
CA LEU A 110 -10.06 2.38 10.85
C LEU A 110 -10.52 3.84 10.78
N GLY A 111 -9.74 4.71 10.11
CA GLY A 111 -10.06 6.12 9.97
C GLY A 111 -11.39 6.30 9.23
N TRP A 112 -11.60 5.58 8.13
CA TRP A 112 -12.87 5.58 7.42
C TRP A 112 -14.03 5.02 8.23
N TYR A 113 -13.80 3.97 9.02
CA TYR A 113 -14.79 3.45 9.96
C TYR A 113 -15.23 4.53 10.96
N LEU A 114 -14.28 5.21 11.61
CA LEU A 114 -14.57 6.26 12.59
C LEU A 114 -15.26 7.49 11.97
N VAL A 115 -14.82 7.91 10.79
CA VAL A 115 -15.42 9.03 10.04
C VAL A 115 -16.87 8.72 9.65
N THR A 116 -17.12 7.47 9.22
CA THR A 116 -18.47 7.02 8.82
C THR A 116 -19.41 6.92 10.02
N GLN A 117 -18.95 6.40 11.16
CA GLN A 117 -19.74 6.31 12.41
C GLN A 117 -20.19 7.70 12.91
N ARG A 118 -19.39 8.73 12.65
CA ARG A 118 -19.65 10.11 13.09
C ARG A 118 -20.38 10.96 12.05
N GLY A 119 -20.71 10.41 10.88
CA GLY A 119 -21.41 11.15 9.81
C GLY A 119 -20.64 12.37 9.28
N LEU A 120 -19.30 12.36 9.35
CA LEU A 120 -18.50 13.57 9.12
C LEU A 120 -18.26 13.92 7.66
N VAL A 121 -18.56 13.01 6.75
CA VAL A 121 -18.43 13.26 5.31
C VAL A 121 -19.83 13.37 4.74
N ALA A 122 -20.17 14.58 4.32
CA ALA A 122 -21.40 14.87 3.61
C ALA A 122 -21.50 13.99 2.36
N GLU A 123 -22.69 13.46 2.10
CA GLU A 123 -23.06 12.92 0.79
C GLU A 123 -23.04 14.10 -0.19
N GLY A 124 -21.86 14.42 -0.73
CA GLY A 124 -21.73 15.56 -1.62
C GLY A 124 -22.47 15.31 -2.93
N GLU A 125 -23.24 16.27 -3.40
CA GLU A 125 -23.81 16.23 -4.75
C GLU A 125 -22.71 16.53 -5.80
N GLY A 126 -22.70 15.78 -6.90
CA GLY A 126 -21.80 15.98 -8.03
C GLY A 126 -21.65 14.74 -8.89
N ILE A 127 -21.38 14.88 -10.19
CA ILE A 127 -21.37 13.76 -11.17
C ILE A 127 -20.44 12.61 -10.74
N LEU A 128 -19.28 12.91 -10.14
CA LEU A 128 -18.40 11.89 -9.58
C LEU A 128 -18.99 11.21 -8.34
N ASN A 129 -19.73 11.94 -7.49
CA ASN A 129 -20.48 11.37 -6.38
C ASN A 129 -21.81 10.74 -6.82
N GLU A 130 -22.37 10.98 -7.99
CA GLU A 130 -23.50 10.17 -8.48
C GLU A 130 -23.01 8.85 -9.07
N PHE A 131 -21.89 8.87 -9.79
CA PHE A 131 -21.22 7.66 -10.28
C PHE A 131 -20.61 6.82 -9.14
N LEU A 132 -20.11 7.46 -8.07
CA LEU A 132 -19.45 6.82 -6.93
C LEU A 132 -20.30 6.75 -5.64
N GLY A 133 -21.41 7.50 -5.55
CA GLY A 133 -22.14 7.75 -4.29
C GLY A 133 -23.14 6.71 -3.86
N ARG A 134 -23.37 5.66 -4.66
CA ARG A 134 -23.94 4.42 -4.11
C ARG A 134 -22.92 3.59 -3.33
N GLY A 135 -21.63 3.87 -3.46
CA GLY A 135 -20.59 3.09 -2.80
C GLY A 135 -19.87 3.88 -1.71
N ARG A 136 -20.47 3.98 -0.51
CA ARG A 136 -19.72 4.19 0.76
C ARG A 136 -18.45 3.31 0.81
N TRP A 137 -18.53 2.15 0.18
CA TRP A 137 -17.50 1.14 -0.03
C TRP A 137 -16.28 1.60 -0.86
N PHE A 138 -16.42 2.57 -1.79
CA PHE A 138 -15.29 3.05 -2.62
C PHE A 138 -14.14 3.61 -1.79
N ARG A 139 -14.45 4.18 -0.62
CA ARG A 139 -13.48 4.73 0.32
C ARG A 139 -12.55 3.66 0.91
N PHE A 140 -13.04 2.42 1.01
CA PHE A 140 -12.27 1.28 1.52
C PHE A 140 -11.51 0.53 0.42
N ILE A 141 -11.72 0.86 -0.85
CA ILE A 141 -11.12 0.14 -1.99
C ILE A 141 -9.59 0.12 -1.94
N PRO A 142 -8.87 1.24 -1.68
CA PRO A 142 -7.41 1.20 -1.58
C PRO A 142 -6.92 0.20 -0.51
N GLY A 143 -7.51 0.26 0.68
CA GLY A 143 -7.23 -0.66 1.78
C GLY A 143 -7.52 -2.11 1.41
N LEU A 144 -8.66 -2.37 0.76
CA LEU A 144 -9.08 -3.72 0.38
C LEU A 144 -8.21 -4.31 -0.74
N ILE A 145 -7.81 -3.52 -1.73
CA ILE A 145 -6.91 -3.95 -2.81
C ILE A 145 -5.58 -4.45 -2.21
N VAL A 146 -5.02 -3.70 -1.26
CA VAL A 146 -3.76 -4.07 -0.61
C VAL A 146 -3.91 -5.30 0.28
N TYR A 147 -4.99 -5.36 1.07
CA TYR A 147 -5.25 -6.47 1.99
C TYR A 147 -5.60 -7.78 1.30
N VAL A 148 -6.37 -7.75 0.23
CA VAL A 148 -6.92 -8.98 -0.39
C VAL A 148 -6.08 -9.44 -1.58
N PHE A 149 -5.65 -8.50 -2.43
CA PHE A 149 -5.09 -8.86 -3.73
C PHE A 149 -3.57 -8.71 -3.81
N GLN A 150 -3.00 -7.62 -3.29
CA GLN A 150 -1.57 -7.36 -3.49
C GLN A 150 -0.67 -8.16 -2.54
N SER A 151 -1.02 -8.18 -1.24
CA SER A 151 -0.16 -8.76 -0.21
C SER A 151 -0.06 -10.29 -0.25
N PHE A 152 -1.15 -10.97 -0.61
CA PHE A 152 -1.25 -12.44 -0.53
C PHE A 152 -1.17 -13.14 -1.88
N THR A 153 -1.36 -12.42 -2.99
CA THR A 153 -1.41 -13.05 -4.33
C THR A 153 -0.27 -12.56 -5.21
N PHE A 154 -0.19 -11.25 -5.45
CA PHE A 154 0.73 -10.70 -6.43
C PHE A 154 2.19 -10.72 -5.97
N LEU A 155 2.45 -10.29 -4.74
CA LEU A 155 3.81 -10.16 -4.24
C LEU A 155 4.53 -11.51 -4.06
N PRO A 156 3.90 -12.58 -3.53
CA PRO A 156 4.52 -13.90 -3.47
C PRO A 156 4.86 -14.45 -4.86
N VAL A 157 3.98 -14.24 -5.84
CA VAL A 157 4.18 -14.67 -7.24
C VAL A 157 5.38 -13.93 -7.85
N MET A 158 5.41 -12.60 -7.76
CA MET A 158 6.49 -11.77 -8.33
C MET A 158 7.85 -12.08 -7.68
N ARG A 159 7.89 -12.38 -6.38
CA ARG A 159 9.13 -12.81 -5.70
C ARG A 159 9.62 -14.15 -6.20
N ASN A 160 8.72 -15.12 -6.35
CA ASN A 160 9.07 -16.44 -6.83
C ASN A 160 9.58 -16.39 -8.28
N VAL A 161 8.95 -15.56 -9.12
CA VAL A 161 9.43 -15.34 -10.49
C VAL A 161 10.77 -14.63 -10.51
N GLY A 162 10.95 -13.58 -9.72
CA GLY A 162 12.23 -12.87 -9.60
C GLY A 162 13.36 -13.77 -9.10
N ALA A 163 13.09 -14.64 -8.13
CA ALA A 163 14.06 -15.63 -7.64
C ALA A 163 14.45 -16.63 -8.74
N ARG A 164 13.47 -17.18 -9.45
CA ARG A 164 13.72 -18.09 -10.59
C ARG A 164 14.52 -17.43 -11.71
N TYR A 165 14.22 -16.16 -12.01
CA TYR A 165 14.96 -15.37 -13.01
C TYR A 165 16.45 -15.21 -12.63
N ILE A 166 16.71 -14.99 -11.35
CA ILE A 166 18.08 -14.83 -10.82
C ILE A 166 18.82 -16.18 -10.86
N GLU A 167 18.14 -17.27 -10.54
CA GLU A 167 18.66 -18.65 -10.61
C GLU A 167 18.83 -19.17 -12.06
N GLY A 168 18.42 -18.39 -13.07
CA GLY A 168 18.50 -18.80 -14.48
C GLY A 168 17.48 -19.88 -14.87
N GLN A 169 16.46 -20.10 -14.05
CA GLN A 169 15.38 -21.05 -14.34
C GLN A 169 14.37 -20.44 -15.32
N PRO A 170 13.65 -21.28 -16.11
CA PRO A 170 12.58 -20.80 -16.98
C PRO A 170 11.51 -20.06 -16.16
N THR A 171 11.30 -18.78 -16.47
CA THR A 171 10.23 -17.99 -15.85
C THR A 171 8.98 -18.09 -16.72
N VAL A 172 7.92 -18.68 -16.16
CA VAL A 172 6.63 -18.85 -16.86
C VAL A 172 5.74 -17.60 -16.72
N GLU A 173 6.31 -16.44 -16.41
CA GLU A 173 5.50 -15.28 -16.08
C GLU A 173 4.98 -14.60 -17.34
N SER A 174 3.65 -14.51 -17.44
CA SER A 174 3.00 -13.86 -18.56
C SER A 174 3.06 -12.34 -18.36
N ALA A 175 3.35 -11.59 -19.43
CA ALA A 175 3.27 -10.13 -19.46
C ALA A 175 1.92 -9.59 -18.91
N ARG A 176 0.85 -10.40 -18.94
CA ARG A 176 -0.48 -10.04 -18.42
C ARG A 176 -0.47 -9.85 -16.91
N THR A 177 0.31 -10.63 -16.15
CA THR A 177 0.36 -10.50 -14.69
C THR A 177 0.91 -9.13 -14.32
N HIS A 178 2.02 -8.70 -14.93
CA HIS A 178 2.58 -7.38 -14.70
C HIS A 178 1.61 -6.25 -15.08
N VAL A 179 0.91 -6.36 -16.21
CA VAL A 179 -0.10 -5.37 -16.63
C VAL A 179 -1.25 -5.26 -15.62
N VAL A 180 -1.76 -6.40 -15.11
CA VAL A 180 -2.82 -6.40 -14.08
C VAL A 180 -2.32 -5.74 -12.79
N TYR A 181 -1.09 -6.00 -12.38
CA TYR A 181 -0.49 -5.34 -11.22
C TYR A 181 -0.46 -3.81 -11.39
N VAL A 182 0.04 -3.33 -12.55
CA VAL A 182 0.10 -1.90 -12.85
C VAL A 182 -1.29 -1.27 -12.88
N ALA A 183 -2.28 -1.96 -13.45
CA ALA A 183 -3.66 -1.49 -13.45
C ALA A 183 -4.23 -1.35 -12.02
N LEU A 184 -3.99 -2.34 -11.15
CA LEU A 184 -4.41 -2.29 -9.74
C LEU A 184 -3.71 -1.16 -8.97
N GLU A 185 -2.42 -0.94 -9.21
CA GLU A 185 -1.67 0.18 -8.65
C GLU A 185 -2.26 1.53 -9.07
N LEU A 186 -2.58 1.68 -10.36
CA LEU A 186 -3.18 2.91 -10.88
C LEU A 186 -4.56 3.17 -10.27
N ILE A 187 -5.41 2.13 -10.17
CA ILE A 187 -6.72 2.22 -9.51
C ILE A 187 -6.57 2.65 -8.05
N LYS A 188 -5.62 2.06 -7.31
CA LYS A 188 -5.34 2.40 -5.90
C LYS A 188 -4.92 3.86 -5.76
N VAL A 189 -3.97 4.33 -6.57
CA VAL A 189 -3.47 5.71 -6.52
C VAL A 189 -4.56 6.72 -6.87
N ILE A 190 -5.36 6.46 -7.91
CA ILE A 190 -6.50 7.32 -8.27
C ILE A 190 -7.52 7.36 -7.13
N ALA A 191 -7.87 6.21 -6.55
CA ALA A 191 -8.82 6.14 -5.45
C ALA A 191 -8.32 6.89 -4.20
N LEU A 192 -7.03 6.76 -3.84
CA LEU A 192 -6.41 7.54 -2.76
C LEU A 192 -6.43 9.05 -3.06
N GLY A 193 -6.14 9.45 -4.29
CA GLY A 193 -6.17 10.86 -4.71
C GLY A 193 -7.56 11.48 -4.60
N ILE A 194 -8.58 10.79 -5.11
CA ILE A 194 -9.99 11.21 -5.01
C ILE A 194 -10.42 11.30 -3.54
N SER A 195 -10.10 10.27 -2.75
CA SER A 195 -10.39 10.20 -1.32
C SER A 195 -9.77 11.38 -0.55
N THR A 196 -8.48 11.63 -0.77
CA THR A 196 -7.73 12.72 -0.13
C THR A 196 -8.32 14.08 -0.50
N ALA A 197 -8.64 14.30 -1.78
CA ALA A 197 -9.27 15.54 -2.24
C ALA A 197 -10.66 15.75 -1.61
N GLY A 198 -11.43 14.67 -1.43
CA GLY A 198 -12.71 14.71 -0.72
C GLY A 198 -12.56 15.17 0.73
N ILE A 199 -11.59 14.61 1.46
CA ILE A 199 -11.28 14.99 2.85
C ILE A 199 -10.87 16.47 2.92
N ALA A 200 -10.01 16.93 2.00
CA ALA A 200 -9.56 18.32 1.94
C ALA A 200 -10.73 19.29 1.72
N ARG A 201 -11.66 18.96 0.82
CA ARG A 201 -12.87 19.78 0.60
C ARG A 201 -13.73 19.88 1.86
N THR A 202 -13.97 18.77 2.55
CA THR A 202 -14.75 18.76 3.80
C THR A 202 -14.09 19.58 4.90
N LEU A 203 -12.75 19.57 4.97
CA LEU A 203 -12.00 20.39 5.92
C LEU A 203 -12.15 21.89 5.61
N VAL A 204 -12.00 22.29 4.35
CA VAL A 204 -12.14 23.70 3.92
C VAL A 204 -13.56 24.22 4.21
N GLN A 205 -14.59 23.43 3.90
CA GLN A 205 -15.99 23.81 4.16
C GLN A 205 -16.31 24.01 5.64
N LYS A 206 -15.57 23.36 6.56
CA LYS A 206 -15.75 23.54 8.01
C LYS A 206 -15.02 24.75 8.59
N LEU A 207 -14.07 25.32 7.83
CA LEU A 207 -13.29 26.49 8.25
C LEU A 207 -13.94 27.81 7.79
N GLN A 208 -14.91 27.74 6.87
CA GLN A 208 -15.74 28.86 6.42
C GLN A 208 -16.99 28.96 7.29
#